data_AF-A0A7X8LFJ1-F1
#
_entry.id   AF-A0A7X8LFJ1-F1
#
_cell.length_a   1.000
_cell.length_b   1.000
_cell.length_c   1.000
_cell.angle_alpha   90.00
_cell.angle_beta   90.00
_cell.angle_gamma   90.00
#
_symmetry.space_group_name_H-M   'P 1'
#
loop_
_entity.id
_entity.type
_entity.pdbx_description
1 polymer ?
#
loop_
_entity_poly.entity_id
_entity_poly.type
_entity_poly.pdbx_seq_one_letter_code
_entity_poly.pdbx_strand_id
1 'polypeptide(L)'
;MKNIVVIAPYMDLYNLSIRLIEEHNFSNVEVFLGDLEHGMSLAQNAVELGARVIISRGGTYNLIKKNINVPVVEIRLTAFDILRSFKGVYNYDGKIGVIGYKNVIYGYDVLEEILGSNAVKYIIEKDDIVEERIKQCITDGIEVFVGDSIVCRIANQLGCKSHLITSGEESIISSIEESIRILEGLRYEKEITEKLITLIDSVHDGIISVDKDEKIIVFNSIAQKMFNLNNNEVIGKKLGDIVGDKYRKLIVNDTAKIGEIIDIRKEKYTFNSVPIIVDDESIGTVITFQNITYLQNLEKNIRVKLLERGFIAKYNFDNIVHKSNQIENCIENAKKYSKYDSPILIEGPSGVGKELFVQSIHNYGSRKNRPFIAINCAAIPPTLIESELFGYVGGAFTGAKKSGKAGIFELGHGGT
;
A
#
# COMPACT_ATOMS: atom_id res chain seq x y z
N MET A 1 20.79 2.38 17.02
CA MET A 1 19.72 3.19 17.62
C MET A 1 18.47 2.35 17.72
N LYS A 2 17.77 2.38 18.85
CA LYS A 2 16.46 1.73 18.98
C LYS A 2 15.37 2.59 18.32
N ASN A 3 14.21 2.00 18.02
CA ASN A 3 13.14 2.73 17.31
C ASN A 3 12.39 3.73 18.19
N ILE A 4 12.35 3.48 19.50
CA ILE A 4 11.74 4.39 20.49
C ILE A 4 12.86 5.00 21.32
N VAL A 5 12.85 6.32 21.47
CA VAL A 5 13.84 7.04 22.28
C VAL A 5 13.13 7.94 23.29
N VAL A 6 13.46 7.77 24.57
CA VAL A 6 13.01 8.61 25.68
C VAL A 6 14.04 9.71 25.92
N ILE A 7 13.63 10.97 25.82
CA ILE A 7 14.43 12.13 26.22
C ILE A 7 13.92 12.58 27.59
N ALA A 8 14.66 12.20 28.62
CA ALA A 8 14.36 12.51 30.02
C ALA A 8 14.96 13.88 30.39
N PRO A 9 14.15 14.88 30.79
CA PRO A 9 14.67 16.21 31.11
C PRO A 9 15.42 16.31 32.44
N TYR A 10 15.35 15.30 33.30
CA TYR A 10 16.01 15.30 34.61
C TYR A 10 16.35 13.88 35.06
N MET A 11 17.29 13.78 36.00
CA MET A 11 17.96 12.53 36.38
C MET A 11 17.01 11.46 36.93
N ASP A 12 16.02 11.85 37.74
CA ASP A 12 15.07 10.89 38.31
C ASP A 12 14.24 10.19 37.22
N LEU A 13 13.80 10.93 36.19
CA LEU A 13 13.08 10.34 35.07
C LEU A 13 13.97 9.44 34.23
N TYR A 14 15.23 9.82 34.05
CA TYR A 14 16.22 9.02 33.32
C TYR A 14 16.43 7.68 34.01
N ASN A 15 16.75 7.69 35.31
CA ASN A 15 16.96 6.48 36.10
C ASN A 15 15.71 5.61 36.18
N LEU A 16 14.54 6.23 36.36
CA LEU A 16 13.24 5.55 36.39
C LEU A 16 12.96 4.86 35.06
N SER A 17 13.18 5.54 33.94
CA SER A 17 12.96 4.98 32.60
C SER A 17 13.87 3.78 32.32
N ILE A 18 15.16 3.86 32.68
CA ILE A 18 16.10 2.73 32.51
C ILE A 18 15.64 1.51 33.29
N ARG A 19 15.32 1.68 34.58
CA ARG A 19 14.86 0.60 35.44
C ARG A 19 13.60 -0.07 34.88
N LEU A 20 12.60 0.72 34.48
CA LEU A 20 11.36 0.20 33.92
C LEU A 20 11.56 -0.53 32.58
N ILE A 21 12.49 -0.05 31.75
CA ILE A 21 12.85 -0.71 30.50
C ILE A 21 13.43 -2.10 30.75
N GLU A 22 14.28 -2.25 31.77
CA GLU A 22 14.84 -3.53 32.18
C GLU A 22 13.77 -4.45 32.80
N GLU A 23 12.98 -3.94 33.75
CA GLU A 23 11.95 -4.72 34.45
C GLU A 23 10.87 -5.28 33.50
N HIS A 24 10.45 -4.49 32.50
CA HIS A 24 9.42 -4.87 31.54
C HIS A 24 9.98 -5.43 30.21
N ASN A 25 11.29 -5.64 30.11
CA ASN A 25 11.97 -6.14 28.89
C ASN A 25 11.68 -5.32 27.62
N PHE A 26 11.65 -3.98 27.71
CA PHE A 26 11.47 -3.11 26.55
C PHE A 26 12.76 -3.02 25.70
N SER A 27 13.02 -4.06 24.91
CA SER A 27 14.25 -4.19 24.11
C SER A 27 14.45 -3.10 23.04
N ASN A 28 13.38 -2.44 22.60
CA ASN A 28 13.37 -1.45 21.52
C ASN A 28 13.21 0.01 22.00
N VAL A 29 13.49 0.28 23.28
CA VAL A 29 13.49 1.61 23.88
C VAL A 29 14.89 2.00 24.39
N GLU A 30 15.35 3.21 24.07
CA GLU A 30 16.61 3.82 24.55
C GLU A 30 16.30 5.11 25.31
N VAL A 31 17.14 5.51 26.27
CA VAL A 31 16.91 6.70 27.10
C VAL A 31 18.13 7.62 27.04
N PHE A 32 17.91 8.91 26.84
CA PHE A 32 18.93 9.95 26.97
C PHE A 32 18.49 11.02 27.98
N LEU A 33 19.47 11.58 28.69
CA LEU A 33 19.26 12.69 29.62
C LEU A 33 19.48 14.02 28.89
N GLY A 34 18.46 14.88 28.85
CA GLY A 34 18.57 16.24 28.32
C GLY A 34 17.27 17.02 28.35
N ASP A 35 17.35 18.30 28.71
CA ASP A 35 16.22 19.22 28.80
C ASP A 35 16.26 20.30 27.71
N LEU A 36 15.08 20.83 27.36
CA LEU A 36 14.92 21.96 26.45
C LEU A 36 15.76 21.80 25.16
N GLU A 37 16.66 22.74 24.87
CA GLU A 37 17.52 22.75 23.68
C GLU A 37 18.46 21.54 23.62
N HIS A 38 19.01 21.11 24.76
CA HIS A 38 19.87 19.92 24.80
C HIS A 38 19.05 18.67 24.47
N GLY A 39 17.86 18.54 25.06
CA GLY A 39 16.91 17.47 24.75
C GLY A 39 16.46 17.46 23.29
N MET A 40 16.25 18.64 22.69
CA MET A 40 15.93 18.79 21.27
C MET A 40 17.07 18.30 20.38
N SER A 41 18.32 18.70 20.66
CA SER A 41 19.48 18.25 19.89
C SER A 41 19.66 16.73 19.94
N LEU A 42 19.47 16.13 21.13
CA LEU A 42 19.50 14.67 21.30
C LEU A 42 18.38 13.99 20.51
N ALA A 43 17.17 14.55 20.51
CA ALA A 43 16.05 14.03 19.75
C ALA A 43 16.29 14.08 18.23
N GLN A 44 16.87 15.17 17.72
CA GLN A 44 17.23 15.29 16.30
C GLN A 44 18.25 14.24 15.89
N ASN A 45 19.34 14.11 16.65
CA ASN A 45 20.37 13.09 16.42
C ASN A 45 19.76 11.67 16.47
N ALA A 46 18.86 11.42 17.43
CA ALA A 46 18.16 10.15 17.52
C ALA A 46 17.37 9.81 16.26
N VAL A 47 16.65 10.79 15.70
CA VAL A 47 15.89 10.61 14.45
C VAL A 47 16.80 10.38 13.25
N GLU A 48 17.90 11.11 13.14
CA GLU A 48 18.92 10.91 12.10
C GLU A 48 19.52 9.50 12.16
N LEU A 49 19.73 8.97 13.38
CA LEU A 49 20.20 7.61 13.63
C LEU A 49 19.10 6.53 13.51
N GLY A 50 17.87 6.91 13.15
CA GLY A 50 16.79 5.99 12.80
C GLY A 50 15.69 5.82 13.86
N ALA A 51 15.66 6.63 14.91
CA ALA A 51 14.53 6.65 15.84
C ALA A 51 13.23 7.05 15.11
N ARG A 52 12.15 6.34 15.42
CA ARG A 52 10.85 6.47 14.75
C ARG A 52 9.79 7.07 15.66
N VAL A 53 9.98 7.04 16.97
CA VAL A 53 9.10 7.68 17.96
C VAL A 53 9.96 8.26 19.07
N ILE A 54 9.66 9.49 19.48
CA ILE A 54 10.31 10.16 20.61
C ILE A 54 9.34 10.27 21.78
N ILE A 55 9.80 10.00 22.99
CA ILE A 55 9.05 10.19 24.22
C ILE A 55 9.75 11.30 25.03
N SER A 56 9.00 12.28 25.54
CA SER A 56 9.56 13.29 26.45
C SER A 56 8.49 13.87 27.36
N ARG A 57 8.83 14.89 28.17
CA ARG A 57 7.93 15.51 29.15
C ARG A 57 7.95 17.04 29.07
N GLY A 58 6.80 17.66 29.28
CA GLY A 58 6.67 19.09 29.59
C GLY A 58 7.26 20.04 28.52
N GLY A 59 8.10 20.98 28.96
CA GLY A 59 8.73 21.97 28.07
C GLY A 59 9.57 21.34 26.95
N THR A 60 10.37 20.32 27.28
CA THR A 60 11.19 19.57 26.32
C THR A 60 10.33 18.86 25.26
N TYR A 61 9.24 18.21 25.68
CA TYR A 61 8.25 17.63 24.76
C TYR A 61 7.70 18.65 23.77
N ASN A 62 7.26 19.81 24.26
CA ASN A 62 6.68 20.86 23.42
C ASN A 62 7.67 21.40 22.39
N LEU A 63 8.94 21.51 22.75
CA LEU A 63 10.00 21.95 21.85
C LEU A 63 10.28 20.89 20.78
N ILE A 64 10.42 19.62 21.17
CA ILE A 64 10.68 18.50 20.25
C ILE A 64 9.54 18.34 19.24
N LYS A 65 8.28 18.34 19.72
CA LYS A 65 7.08 18.16 18.88
C LYS A 65 6.98 19.17 17.74
N LYS A 66 7.45 20.40 17.94
CA LYS A 66 7.36 21.46 16.92
C LYS A 66 8.45 21.39 15.85
N ASN A 67 9.55 20.70 16.14
CA ASN A 67 10.78 20.79 15.34
C ASN A 67 11.22 19.46 14.72
N ILE A 68 10.46 18.38 14.91
CA ILE A 68 10.81 17.03 14.44
C ILE A 68 9.63 16.39 13.71
N ASN A 69 9.93 15.61 12.67
CA ASN A 69 8.95 15.00 11.75
C ASN A 69 8.53 13.56 12.12
N VAL A 70 8.90 13.06 13.29
CA VAL A 70 8.44 11.74 13.79
C VAL A 70 7.43 11.94 14.92
N PRO A 71 6.54 10.97 15.18
CA PRO A 71 5.62 11.05 16.32
C PRO A 71 6.35 11.30 17.65
N VAL A 72 5.81 12.24 18.43
CA VAL A 72 6.32 12.59 19.76
C VAL A 72 5.23 12.34 20.80
N VAL A 73 5.51 11.47 21.76
CA VAL A 73 4.60 11.08 22.85
C VAL A 73 5.00 11.82 24.13
N GLU A 74 3.99 12.36 24.83
CA GLU A 74 4.20 13.08 26.08
C GLU A 74 4.03 12.14 27.28
N ILE A 75 4.99 12.14 28.20
CA ILE A 75 4.82 11.58 29.54
C ILE A 75 3.97 12.59 30.33
N ARG A 76 2.66 12.39 30.29
CA ARG A 76 1.70 13.26 30.99
C ARG A 76 1.74 13.04 32.49
N LEU A 77 1.53 14.13 33.22
CA LEU A 77 1.25 14.05 34.65
C LEU A 77 -0.19 13.63 34.89
N THR A 78 -0.38 12.79 35.89
CA THR A 78 -1.67 12.29 36.35
C THR A 78 -1.99 12.78 37.76
N ALA A 79 -3.26 12.71 38.16
CA ALA A 79 -3.64 13.00 39.54
C ALA A 79 -2.94 12.06 40.56
N PHE A 80 -2.63 10.82 40.15
CA PHE A 80 -1.85 9.89 41.00
C PHE A 80 -0.43 10.39 41.26
N ASP A 81 0.19 11.07 40.29
CA ASP A 81 1.54 11.64 40.44
C ASP A 81 1.54 12.76 41.48
N ILE A 82 0.52 13.62 41.44
CA ILE A 82 0.32 14.66 42.45
C ILE A 82 0.09 14.00 43.81
N LEU A 83 -0.86 13.05 43.92
CA LEU A 83 -1.15 12.35 45.18
C LEU A 83 0.10 11.69 45.78
N ARG A 84 0.97 11.11 44.96
CA ARG A 84 2.22 10.48 45.40
C ARG A 84 3.18 11.50 46.00
N SER A 85 3.29 12.69 45.41
CA SER A 85 4.13 13.77 45.95
C SER A 85 3.65 14.27 47.33
N PHE A 86 2.35 14.09 47.65
CA PHE A 86 1.79 14.40 48.96
C PHE A 86 2.14 13.39 50.06
N LYS A 87 2.65 12.19 49.73
CA LYS A 87 2.97 11.16 50.74
C LYS A 87 4.01 11.64 51.77
N GLY A 88 4.92 12.53 51.38
CA GLY A 88 5.92 13.14 52.28
C GLY A 88 5.41 14.30 53.12
N VAL A 89 4.22 14.82 52.79
CA VAL A 89 3.63 16.04 53.38
C VAL A 89 2.27 15.77 54.04
N TYR A 90 1.79 14.52 53.98
CA TYR A 90 0.46 14.13 54.48
C TYR A 90 0.24 14.43 55.97
N ASN A 91 1.30 14.36 56.80
CA ASN A 91 1.24 14.67 58.23
C ASN A 91 1.59 16.14 58.55
N TYR A 92 1.58 17.02 57.55
CA TYR A 92 1.87 18.43 57.76
C TYR A 92 0.60 19.20 58.14
N ASP A 93 0.59 19.78 59.34
CA ASP A 93 -0.57 20.52 59.86
C ASP A 93 -0.73 21.94 59.28
N GLY A 94 0.26 22.43 58.50
CA GLY A 94 0.23 23.76 57.89
C GLY A 94 -0.33 23.78 56.46
N LYS A 95 -0.40 24.98 55.86
CA LYS A 95 -0.86 25.14 54.47
C LYS A 95 0.20 24.67 53.47
N ILE A 96 -0.23 23.90 52.48
CA ILE A 96 0.57 23.36 51.38
C ILE A 96 0.14 24.06 50.09
N GLY A 97 1.09 24.65 49.36
CA GLY A 97 0.82 25.29 48.06
C GLY A 97 1.10 24.33 46.92
N VAL A 98 0.07 23.90 46.20
CA VAL A 98 0.25 23.16 44.95
C VAL A 98 0.29 24.18 43.81
N ILE A 99 1.49 24.43 43.29
CA ILE A 99 1.71 25.49 42.31
C ILE A 99 2.34 24.94 41.04
N GLY A 100 1.79 25.33 39.90
CA GLY A 100 2.26 24.85 38.61
C GLY A 100 1.40 25.34 37.45
N TYR A 101 1.90 25.12 36.24
CA TYR A 101 1.11 25.37 35.03
C TYR A 101 -0.12 24.45 34.96
N LYS A 102 -1.16 24.88 34.24
CA LYS A 102 -2.44 24.15 34.14
C LYS A 102 -2.30 22.68 33.72
N ASN A 103 -1.30 22.34 32.92
CA ASN A 103 -0.99 20.97 32.49
C ASN A 103 -0.25 20.12 33.53
N VAL A 104 0.34 20.74 34.56
CA VAL A 104 1.08 20.07 35.66
C VAL A 104 0.13 19.70 36.80
N ILE A 105 -0.81 20.60 37.13
CA ILE A 105 -1.76 20.42 38.25
C ILE A 105 -3.16 19.98 37.76
N TYR A 106 -3.20 19.37 36.59
CA TYR A 106 -4.42 18.84 35.98
C TYR A 106 -4.97 17.68 36.83
N GLY A 107 -6.25 17.75 37.21
CA GLY A 107 -6.89 16.75 38.08
C GLY A 107 -6.71 16.99 39.58
N TYR A 108 -6.03 18.08 39.99
CA TYR A 108 -5.98 18.48 41.41
C TYR A 108 -7.37 18.75 41.99
N ASP A 109 -8.33 19.22 41.18
CA ASP A 109 -9.69 19.52 41.64
C ASP A 109 -10.37 18.27 42.27
N VAL A 110 -10.03 17.08 41.76
CA VAL A 110 -10.50 15.79 42.32
C VAL A 110 -9.73 15.43 43.60
N LEU A 111 -8.46 15.83 43.69
CA LEU A 111 -7.64 15.59 44.87
C LEU A 111 -7.97 16.52 46.03
N GLU A 112 -8.47 17.73 45.76
CA GLU A 112 -8.89 18.70 46.77
C GLU A 112 -9.98 18.11 47.69
N GLU A 113 -10.95 17.38 47.11
CA GLU A 113 -12.00 16.68 47.85
C GLU A 113 -11.45 15.54 48.74
N ILE A 114 -10.32 14.95 48.36
CA ILE A 114 -9.73 13.77 49.02
C ILE A 114 -8.68 14.17 50.07
N LEU A 115 -7.85 15.17 49.78
CA LEU A 115 -6.71 15.59 50.59
C LEU A 115 -7.08 16.56 51.72
N GLY A 116 -8.27 17.17 51.67
CA GLY A 116 -8.75 18.11 52.68
C GLY A 116 -8.17 19.53 52.54
N SER A 117 -8.65 20.43 53.40
CA SER A 117 -8.57 21.90 53.28
C SER A 117 -7.18 22.55 53.48
N ASN A 118 -6.12 21.78 53.71
CA ASN A 118 -4.79 22.34 53.95
C ASN A 118 -3.96 22.54 52.68
N ALA A 119 -4.40 21.99 51.53
CA ALA A 119 -3.72 22.14 50.26
C ALA A 119 -4.45 23.16 49.37
N VAL A 120 -3.74 24.20 48.93
CA VAL A 120 -4.29 25.31 48.15
C VAL A 120 -3.66 25.30 46.75
N LYS A 121 -4.51 25.35 45.72
CA LYS A 121 -4.11 25.35 44.32
C LYS A 121 -3.74 26.74 43.82
N TYR A 122 -2.58 26.88 43.19
CA TYR A 122 -2.16 28.10 42.50
C TYR A 122 -1.76 27.76 41.06
N ILE A 123 -2.52 28.30 40.09
CA ILE A 123 -2.21 28.14 38.67
C ILE A 123 -1.20 29.23 38.28
N ILE A 124 -0.13 28.81 37.58
CA ILE A 124 0.81 29.70 36.90
C ILE A 124 0.38 29.81 35.43
N GLU A 125 0.16 31.03 34.96
CA GLU A 125 -0.06 31.34 33.55
C GLU A 125 1.27 31.57 32.81
N LYS A 126 1.23 31.52 31.48
CA LYS A 126 2.46 31.55 30.65
C LYS A 126 3.28 32.84 30.79
N ASP A 127 2.62 33.95 31.11
CA ASP A 127 3.24 35.27 31.23
C ASP A 127 3.56 35.62 32.69
N ASP A 128 3.28 34.72 33.63
CA ASP A 128 3.50 34.96 35.05
C ASP A 128 4.98 34.90 35.41
N ILE A 129 5.41 35.86 36.23
CA ILE A 129 6.69 35.77 36.93
C ILE A 129 6.51 34.79 38.09
N VAL A 130 6.94 33.54 37.88
CA VAL A 130 6.82 32.44 38.85
C VAL A 130 7.32 32.82 40.24
N GLU A 131 8.40 33.61 40.32
CA GLU A 131 8.97 34.08 41.59
C GLU A 131 8.03 35.01 42.38
N GLU A 132 7.34 35.94 41.70
CA GLU A 132 6.37 36.82 42.36
C GLU A 132 5.17 36.02 42.89
N ARG A 133 4.73 35.02 42.12
CA ARG A 133 3.62 34.15 42.53
C ARG A 133 3.97 33.32 43.76
N ILE A 134 5.19 32.79 43.82
CA ILE A 134 5.68 32.07 45.01
C ILE A 134 5.80 33.02 46.21
N LYS A 135 6.31 34.25 46.03
CA LYS A 135 6.35 35.26 47.10
C LYS A 135 4.95 35.59 47.65
N GLN A 136 3.95 35.72 46.78
CA GLN A 136 2.55 35.89 47.18
C GLN A 136 2.03 34.70 47.99
N CYS A 137 2.36 33.47 47.59
CA CYS A 137 1.99 32.27 48.33
C CYS A 137 2.63 32.24 49.73
N ILE A 138 3.89 32.68 49.85
CA ILE A 138 4.57 32.79 51.16
C ILE A 138 3.84 33.80 52.05
N THR A 139 3.41 34.95 51.50
CA THR A 139 2.61 35.93 52.26
C THR A 139 1.23 35.40 52.68
N ASP A 140 0.67 34.44 51.95
CA ASP A 140 -0.59 33.75 52.29
C ASP A 140 -0.42 32.68 53.41
N GLY A 141 0.81 32.51 53.91
CA GLY A 141 1.16 31.59 55.00
C GLY A 141 1.52 30.17 54.54
N ILE A 142 2.00 30.02 53.29
CA ILE A 142 2.42 28.73 52.75
C ILE A 142 3.92 28.52 52.97
N GLU A 143 4.27 27.44 53.65
CA GLU A 143 5.66 27.08 53.97
C GLU A 143 6.17 25.86 53.18
N VAL A 144 5.24 25.07 52.61
CA VAL A 144 5.54 23.86 51.85
C VAL A 144 4.92 23.94 50.46
N PHE A 145 5.74 23.74 49.43
CA PHE A 145 5.34 23.81 48.03
C PHE A 145 5.40 22.45 47.34
N VAL A 146 4.42 22.16 46.48
CA VAL A 146 4.37 20.98 45.62
C VAL A 146 4.24 21.46 44.17
N GLY A 147 5.18 21.12 43.30
CA GLY A 147 5.18 21.66 41.93
C GLY A 147 6.21 21.02 41.00
N ASP A 148 6.46 21.66 39.86
CA ASP A 148 7.48 21.24 38.91
C ASP A 148 8.90 21.68 39.33
N SER A 149 9.91 21.38 38.49
CA SER A 149 11.31 21.69 38.80
C SER A 149 11.60 23.18 38.93
N ILE A 150 10.87 24.03 38.19
CA ILE A 150 11.04 25.48 38.25
C ILE A 150 10.53 25.99 39.59
N VAL A 151 9.34 25.54 40.00
CA VAL A 151 8.73 25.86 41.29
C VAL A 151 9.63 25.42 42.44
N CYS A 152 10.09 24.16 42.44
CA CYS A 152 10.94 23.64 43.51
C CYS A 152 12.25 24.43 43.65
N ARG A 153 12.88 24.78 42.51
CA ARG A 153 14.12 25.56 42.50
C ARG A 153 13.93 26.93 43.17
N ILE A 154 12.87 27.65 42.79
CA ILE A 154 12.60 28.99 43.33
C ILE A 154 12.16 28.93 44.80
N ALA A 155 11.29 27.98 45.15
CA ALA A 155 10.84 27.80 46.54
C ALA A 155 12.02 27.49 47.49
N ASN A 156 12.95 26.62 47.08
CA ASN A 156 14.14 26.32 47.87
C ASN A 156 15.08 27.53 48.01
N GLN A 157 15.21 28.36 46.97
CA GLN A 157 16.00 29.61 47.03
C GLN A 157 15.41 30.63 48.01
N LEU A 158 14.08 30.64 48.15
CA LEU A 158 13.35 31.49 49.10
C LEU A 158 13.26 30.88 50.52
N GLY A 159 13.91 29.73 50.76
CA GLY A 159 13.98 29.09 52.08
C GLY A 159 12.77 28.22 52.45
N CYS A 160 11.85 27.98 51.52
CA CYS A 160 10.69 27.13 51.74
C CYS A 160 11.00 25.66 51.44
N LYS A 161 10.25 24.73 52.06
CA LYS A 161 10.34 23.31 51.71
C LYS A 161 9.60 23.08 50.40
N SER A 162 10.18 22.31 49.49
CA SER A 162 9.52 21.95 48.23
C SER A 162 9.57 20.45 47.93
N HIS A 163 8.51 19.96 47.28
CA HIS A 163 8.37 18.58 46.82
C HIS A 163 8.08 18.57 45.32
N LEU A 164 8.92 17.87 44.57
CA LEU A 164 8.81 17.76 43.12
C LEU A 164 7.70 16.78 42.73
N ILE A 165 6.83 17.18 41.81
CA ILE A 165 5.86 16.28 41.17
C ILE A 165 6.61 15.43 40.14
N THR A 166 7.00 14.23 40.57
CA THR A 166 7.65 13.22 39.74
C THR A 166 6.62 12.46 38.91
N SER A 167 7.03 11.99 37.73
CA SER A 167 6.20 11.09 36.93
C SER A 167 6.14 9.73 37.61
N GLY A 168 4.95 9.16 37.70
CA GLY A 168 4.75 7.79 38.11
C GLY A 168 5.33 6.81 37.09
N GLU A 169 5.57 5.59 37.57
CA GLU A 169 6.03 4.47 36.74
C GLU A 169 5.00 4.16 35.66
N GLU A 170 3.72 4.26 36.03
CA GLU A 170 2.55 4.05 35.19
C GLU A 170 2.51 5.00 33.99
N SER A 171 2.82 6.28 34.20
CA SER A 171 2.84 7.30 33.14
C SER A 171 3.94 7.02 32.10
N ILE A 172 5.10 6.53 32.55
CA ILE A 172 6.21 6.16 31.67
C ILE A 172 5.87 4.90 30.90
N ILE A 173 5.40 3.84 31.58
CA ILE A 173 4.97 2.59 30.95
C ILE A 173 3.90 2.87 29.90
N SER A 174 2.86 3.63 30.25
CA SER A 174 1.78 3.98 29.31
C SER A 174 2.30 4.72 28.08
N SER A 175 3.26 5.64 28.24
CA SER A 175 3.86 6.37 27.11
C SER A 175 4.71 5.47 26.20
N ILE A 176 5.39 4.47 26.78
CA ILE A 176 6.16 3.47 26.03
C ILE A 176 5.20 2.55 25.27
N GLU A 177 4.15 2.05 25.92
CA GLU A 177 3.14 1.21 25.28
C GLU A 177 2.40 1.95 24.16
N GLU A 178 2.06 3.23 24.35
CA GLU A 178 1.49 4.08 23.31
C GLU A 178 2.46 4.20 22.12
N SER A 179 3.76 4.39 22.39
CA SER A 179 4.79 4.44 21.37
C SER A 179 4.94 3.13 20.60
N ILE A 180 4.78 1.98 21.27
CA ILE A 180 4.76 0.65 20.63
C ILE A 180 3.54 0.53 19.71
N ARG A 181 2.34 0.90 20.17
CA ARG A 181 1.12 0.90 19.35
C ARG A 181 1.24 1.78 18.11
N ILE A 182 1.84 2.96 18.25
CA ILE A 182 2.14 3.86 17.11
C ILE A 182 3.09 3.17 16.12
N LEU A 183 4.17 2.53 16.60
CA LEU A 183 5.10 1.81 15.74
C LEU A 183 4.46 0.63 15.01
N GLU A 184 3.59 -0.12 15.66
CA GLU A 184 2.82 -1.20 15.05
C GLU A 184 1.90 -0.67 13.95
N GLY A 185 1.21 0.44 14.20
CA GLY A 185 0.39 1.12 13.19
C GLY A 185 1.20 1.53 11.95
N LEU A 186 2.35 2.18 12.16
CA LEU A 186 3.25 2.58 11.06
C LEU A 186 3.78 1.38 10.27
N ARG A 187 4.09 0.26 10.93
CA ARG A 187 4.51 -0.98 10.26
C ARG A 187 3.38 -1.57 9.44
N TYR A 188 2.19 -1.66 10.00
CA TYR A 188 1.01 -2.20 9.33
C TYR A 188 0.65 -1.40 8.08
N GLU A 189 0.69 -0.06 8.16
CA GLU A 189 0.47 0.84 7.01
C GLU A 189 1.51 0.61 5.91
N LYS A 190 2.79 0.47 6.30
CA LYS A 190 3.87 0.16 5.36
C LYS A 190 3.66 -1.20 4.68
N GLU A 191 3.30 -2.24 5.43
CA GLU A 191 3.03 -3.57 4.88
C GLU A 191 1.84 -3.56 3.91
N ILE A 192 0.76 -2.84 4.24
CA ILE A 192 -0.37 -2.67 3.32
C ILE A 192 0.08 -2.00 2.04
N THR A 193 0.86 -0.91 2.14
CA THR A 193 1.36 -0.17 0.99
C THR A 193 2.21 -1.05 0.08
N GLU A 194 3.15 -1.82 0.64
CA GLU A 194 4.00 -2.75 -0.13
C GLU A 194 3.17 -3.88 -0.77
N LYS A 195 2.17 -4.41 -0.07
CA LYS A 195 1.24 -5.41 -0.62
C LYS A 195 0.44 -4.84 -1.79
N LEU A 196 -0.09 -3.63 -1.67
CA LEU A 196 -0.85 -2.96 -2.73
C LEU A 196 0.00 -2.70 -3.97
N ILE A 197 1.24 -2.21 -3.80
CA ILE A 197 2.19 -2.02 -4.91
C ILE A 197 2.45 -3.35 -5.62
N THR A 198 2.71 -4.42 -4.87
CA THR A 198 2.97 -5.75 -5.43
C THR A 198 1.78 -6.27 -6.24
N LEU A 199 0.55 -6.07 -5.76
CA LEU A 199 -0.67 -6.45 -6.48
C LEU A 199 -0.81 -5.65 -7.79
N ILE A 200 -0.58 -4.34 -7.73
CA ILE A 200 -0.63 -3.44 -8.90
C ILE A 200 0.45 -3.82 -9.94
N ASP A 201 1.63 -4.26 -9.50
CA ASP A 201 2.72 -4.70 -10.38
C ASP A 201 2.47 -6.07 -11.03
N SER A 202 1.60 -6.90 -10.44
CA SER A 202 1.25 -8.21 -11.01
C SER A 202 0.30 -8.14 -12.20
N VAL A 203 -0.35 -6.98 -12.42
CA VAL A 203 -1.28 -6.76 -13.53
C VAL A 203 -0.51 -6.50 -14.83
N HIS A 204 -1.06 -6.91 -15.96
CA HIS A 204 -0.48 -6.68 -17.30
C HIS A 204 -0.74 -5.29 -17.88
N ASP A 205 -1.37 -4.40 -17.10
CA ASP A 205 -1.77 -3.06 -17.49
C ASP A 205 -0.85 -2.02 -16.85
N GLY A 206 -0.60 -0.92 -17.56
CA GLY A 206 0.13 0.22 -17.01
C GLY A 206 -0.76 1.01 -16.06
N ILE A 207 -0.44 1.02 -14.77
CA ILE A 207 -1.25 1.71 -13.75
C ILE A 207 -0.52 2.97 -13.31
N ILE A 208 -1.21 4.11 -13.42
CA ILE A 208 -0.76 5.41 -12.96
C ILE A 208 -1.83 5.98 -12.02
N SER A 209 -1.44 6.46 -10.84
CA SER A 209 -2.34 7.20 -9.97
C SER A 209 -1.79 8.59 -9.71
N VAL A 210 -2.68 9.58 -9.66
CA VAL A 210 -2.35 10.98 -9.36
C VAL A 210 -3.11 11.50 -8.15
N ASP A 211 -2.54 12.45 -7.43
CA ASP A 211 -3.21 13.21 -6.37
C ASP A 211 -4.12 14.34 -6.92
N LYS A 212 -4.74 15.10 -6.02
CA LYS A 212 -5.56 16.28 -6.35
C LYS A 212 -4.83 17.39 -7.13
N ASP A 213 -3.51 17.45 -7.03
CA ASP A 213 -2.67 18.43 -7.74
C ASP A 213 -2.10 17.83 -9.05
N GLU A 214 -2.61 16.66 -9.45
CA GLU A 214 -2.23 15.87 -10.61
C GLU A 214 -0.78 15.36 -10.59
N LYS A 215 -0.18 15.28 -9.39
CA LYS A 215 1.14 14.72 -9.19
C LYS A 215 1.06 13.21 -9.10
N ILE A 216 1.98 12.54 -9.77
CA ILE A 216 1.99 11.07 -9.83
C ILE A 216 2.42 10.50 -8.49
N ILE A 217 1.56 9.67 -7.91
CA ILE A 217 1.77 8.97 -6.64
C ILE A 217 2.04 7.48 -6.83
N VAL A 218 1.51 6.88 -7.92
CA VAL A 218 1.75 5.47 -8.27
C VAL A 218 2.11 5.39 -9.74
N PHE A 219 3.13 4.60 -10.05
CA PHE A 219 3.57 4.30 -11.40
C PHE A 219 4.14 2.88 -11.43
N ASN A 220 3.35 1.93 -11.91
CA ASN A 220 3.72 0.52 -11.82
C ASN A 220 4.80 0.13 -12.85
N SER A 221 5.40 -1.04 -12.66
CA SER A 221 6.46 -1.57 -13.52
C SER A 221 6.07 -1.72 -14.98
N ILE A 222 4.79 -1.95 -15.28
CA ILE A 222 4.28 -1.99 -16.66
C ILE A 222 4.24 -0.58 -17.25
N ALA A 223 3.75 0.42 -16.52
CA ALA A 223 3.77 1.81 -16.94
C ALA A 223 5.22 2.29 -17.19
N GLN A 224 6.17 1.90 -16.33
CA GLN A 224 7.60 2.18 -16.55
C GLN A 224 8.10 1.66 -17.89
N LYS A 225 7.74 0.43 -18.26
CA LYS A 225 8.09 -0.17 -19.56
C LYS A 225 7.38 0.52 -20.72
N MET A 226 6.08 0.83 -20.58
CA MET A 226 5.28 1.49 -21.61
C MET A 226 5.81 2.89 -21.94
N PHE A 227 6.14 3.68 -20.92
CA PHE A 227 6.63 5.05 -21.08
C PHE A 227 8.15 5.15 -21.13
N ASN A 228 8.88 4.06 -20.92
CA ASN A 228 10.35 4.01 -20.83
C ASN A 228 10.91 5.05 -19.85
N LEU A 229 10.34 5.09 -18.64
CA LEU A 229 10.69 6.01 -17.55
C LEU A 229 10.71 5.24 -16.22
N ASN A 230 11.57 5.63 -15.28
CA ASN A 230 11.65 5.01 -13.97
C ASN A 230 10.87 5.79 -12.91
N ASN A 231 10.46 5.13 -11.82
CA ASN A 231 9.73 5.77 -10.71
C ASN A 231 10.41 7.03 -10.17
N ASN A 232 11.74 7.00 -9.98
CA ASN A 232 12.49 8.13 -9.44
C ASN A 232 12.43 9.38 -10.34
N GLU A 233 12.11 9.21 -11.62
CA GLU A 233 12.02 10.30 -12.59
C GLU A 233 10.62 10.89 -12.69
N VAL A 234 9.59 10.22 -12.16
CA VAL A 234 8.17 10.53 -12.44
C VAL A 234 7.34 10.78 -11.18
N ILE A 235 7.65 10.14 -10.06
CA ILE A 235 6.91 10.33 -8.80
C ILE A 235 7.03 11.79 -8.37
N GLY A 236 5.88 12.40 -8.00
CA GLY A 236 5.79 13.81 -7.62
C GLY A 236 5.74 14.81 -8.78
N LYS A 237 5.98 14.38 -10.03
CA LYS A 237 5.81 15.23 -11.22
C LYS A 237 4.36 15.22 -11.70
N LYS A 238 3.99 16.24 -12.49
CA LYS A 238 2.64 16.33 -13.04
C LYS A 238 2.44 15.30 -14.16
N LEU A 239 1.25 14.72 -14.22
CA LEU A 239 0.89 13.76 -15.28
C LEU A 239 1.09 14.34 -16.68
N GLY A 240 0.78 15.62 -16.87
CA GLY A 240 0.92 16.35 -18.14
C GLY A 240 2.33 16.31 -18.72
N ASP A 241 3.37 16.22 -17.88
CA ASP A 241 4.76 16.18 -18.33
C ASP A 241 5.11 14.83 -18.98
N ILE A 242 4.35 13.78 -18.69
CA ILE A 242 4.59 12.41 -19.19
C ILE A 242 3.71 12.11 -20.39
N VAL A 243 2.41 12.31 -20.24
CA VAL A 243 1.43 11.98 -21.30
C VAL A 243 1.24 13.14 -22.27
N GLY A 244 1.62 14.37 -21.91
CA GLY A 244 1.36 15.59 -22.66
C GLY A 244 0.04 16.25 -22.26
N ASP A 245 0.01 17.59 -22.22
CA ASP A 245 -1.14 18.38 -21.77
C ASP A 245 -2.45 18.11 -22.53
N LYS A 246 -2.34 17.74 -23.81
CA LYS A 246 -3.50 17.34 -24.63
C LYS A 246 -4.22 16.13 -24.02
N TYR A 247 -3.46 15.12 -23.61
CA TYR A 247 -4.01 13.87 -23.06
C TYR A 247 -4.34 14.02 -21.57
N ARG A 248 -3.61 14.86 -20.82
CA ARG A 248 -3.90 15.20 -19.42
C ARG A 248 -5.38 15.57 -19.20
N LYS A 249 -5.90 16.52 -20.00
CA LYS A 249 -7.30 16.98 -19.92
C LYS A 249 -8.32 15.91 -20.31
N LEU A 250 -7.91 14.94 -21.13
CA LEU A 250 -8.78 13.82 -21.50
C LEU A 250 -8.83 12.78 -20.37
N ILE A 251 -7.74 12.62 -19.64
CA ILE A 251 -7.56 11.57 -18.63
C ILE A 251 -8.08 12.01 -17.26
N VAL A 252 -7.73 13.19 -16.78
CA VAL A 252 -8.13 13.71 -15.47
C VAL A 252 -9.42 14.51 -15.64
N ASN A 253 -10.54 13.97 -15.16
CA ASN A 253 -11.84 14.63 -15.10
C ASN A 253 -12.62 14.09 -13.89
N ASP A 254 -13.65 14.81 -13.46
CA ASP A 254 -14.51 14.41 -12.32
C ASP A 254 -15.42 13.20 -12.62
N THR A 255 -15.32 12.62 -13.80
CA THR A 255 -16.15 11.48 -14.25
C THR A 255 -15.29 10.34 -14.75
N ALA A 256 -15.74 9.11 -14.49
CA ALA A 256 -15.06 7.93 -14.97
C ALA A 256 -15.10 7.84 -16.50
N LYS A 257 -13.97 7.48 -17.11
CA LYS A 257 -13.86 7.19 -18.55
C LYS A 257 -13.37 5.77 -18.76
N ILE A 258 -13.93 5.05 -19.72
CA ILE A 258 -13.65 3.64 -19.94
C ILE A 258 -13.48 3.38 -21.43
N GLY A 259 -12.37 2.74 -21.80
CA GLY A 259 -12.12 2.23 -23.15
C GLY A 259 -11.72 3.30 -24.18
N GLU A 260 -11.34 4.50 -23.73
CA GLU A 260 -10.93 5.58 -24.63
C GLU A 260 -9.56 5.30 -25.24
N ILE A 261 -9.38 5.63 -26.53
CA ILE A 261 -8.15 5.34 -27.26
C ILE A 261 -7.29 6.60 -27.38
N ILE A 262 -6.00 6.48 -27.11
CA ILE A 262 -5.02 7.54 -27.27
C ILE A 262 -3.76 7.06 -28.00
N ASP A 263 -3.15 7.97 -28.74
CA ASP A 263 -1.87 7.75 -29.41
C ASP A 263 -0.75 8.41 -28.62
N ILE A 264 0.07 7.61 -27.94
CA ILE A 264 1.25 8.08 -27.21
C ILE A 264 2.48 7.53 -27.93
N ARG A 265 3.39 8.42 -28.36
CA ARG A 265 4.70 8.07 -28.94
C ARG A 265 4.63 7.04 -30.10
N LYS A 266 3.61 7.13 -30.95
CA LYS A 266 3.32 6.23 -32.10
C LYS A 266 2.78 4.85 -31.73
N GLU A 267 2.43 4.62 -30.47
CA GLU A 267 1.70 3.44 -30.05
C GLU A 267 0.29 3.79 -29.60
N LYS A 268 -0.63 2.83 -29.76
CA LYS A 268 -2.03 2.96 -29.40
C LYS A 268 -2.30 2.34 -28.05
N TYR A 269 -2.88 3.14 -27.16
CA TYR A 269 -3.27 2.71 -25.83
C TYR A 269 -4.78 2.88 -25.66
N THR A 270 -5.45 1.91 -25.06
CA THR A 270 -6.71 2.21 -24.37
C THR A 270 -6.39 2.72 -22.98
N PHE A 271 -7.22 3.61 -22.45
CA PHE A 271 -7.17 3.98 -21.05
C PHE A 271 -8.54 3.95 -20.38
N ASN A 272 -8.53 3.62 -19.10
CA ASN A 272 -9.63 3.88 -18.19
C ASN A 272 -9.15 4.86 -17.13
N SER A 273 -10.03 5.75 -16.68
CA SER A 273 -9.75 6.74 -15.64
C SER A 273 -10.89 6.73 -14.64
N VAL A 274 -10.57 6.57 -13.36
CA VAL A 274 -11.54 6.48 -12.27
C VAL A 274 -11.09 7.39 -11.13
N PRO A 275 -11.90 8.39 -10.70
CA PRO A 275 -11.57 9.24 -9.58
C PRO A 275 -11.56 8.45 -8.26
N ILE A 276 -10.66 8.81 -7.36
CA ILE A 276 -10.57 8.25 -6.01
C ILE A 276 -11.43 9.12 -5.10
N ILE A 277 -12.53 8.57 -4.58
CA ILE A 277 -13.49 9.30 -3.73
C ILE A 277 -13.35 8.80 -2.29
N VAL A 278 -13.12 9.72 -1.36
CA VAL A 278 -13.11 9.48 0.09
C VAL A 278 -14.02 10.52 0.73
N ASP A 279 -14.99 10.08 1.53
CA ASP A 279 -15.96 10.97 2.20
C ASP A 279 -16.62 11.99 1.26
N ASP A 280 -17.03 11.54 0.07
CA ASP A 280 -17.61 12.35 -1.02
C ASP A 280 -16.69 13.40 -1.67
N GLU A 281 -15.40 13.44 -1.29
CA GLU A 281 -14.39 14.29 -1.92
C GLU A 281 -13.47 13.49 -2.85
N SER A 282 -13.21 14.03 -4.05
CA SER A 282 -12.24 13.46 -4.99
C SER A 282 -10.82 13.83 -4.56
N ILE A 283 -10.04 12.84 -4.12
CA ILE A 283 -8.67 13.04 -3.62
C ILE A 283 -7.60 12.71 -4.67
N GLY A 284 -7.99 12.20 -5.84
CA GLY A 284 -7.07 11.80 -6.89
C GLY A 284 -7.74 11.02 -8.02
N THR A 285 -6.96 10.39 -8.88
CA THR A 285 -7.46 9.60 -10.01
C THR A 285 -6.54 8.42 -10.31
N VAL A 286 -7.12 7.24 -10.49
CA VAL A 286 -6.42 6.03 -10.98
C VAL A 286 -6.67 5.87 -12.47
N ILE A 287 -5.59 5.64 -13.21
CA ILE A 287 -5.58 5.54 -14.66
C ILE A 287 -4.92 4.22 -15.06
N THR A 288 -5.60 3.42 -15.86
CA THR A 288 -5.09 2.14 -16.37
C THR A 288 -4.90 2.23 -17.86
N PHE A 289 -3.71 1.92 -18.37
CA PHE A 289 -3.37 1.90 -19.79
C PHE A 289 -3.14 0.47 -20.27
N GLN A 290 -3.72 0.12 -21.43
CA GLN A 290 -3.43 -1.15 -22.11
C GLN A 290 -2.86 -0.89 -23.49
N ASN A 291 -1.77 -1.58 -23.84
CA ASN A 291 -1.14 -1.44 -25.14
C ASN A 291 -1.84 -2.33 -26.17
N ILE A 292 -2.60 -1.71 -27.08
CA ILE A 292 -3.34 -2.42 -28.12
C ILE A 292 -2.38 -3.10 -29.11
N THR A 293 -1.29 -2.42 -29.46
CA THR A 293 -0.30 -2.92 -30.43
C THR A 293 0.36 -4.21 -29.94
N TYR A 294 0.68 -4.29 -28.65
CA TYR A 294 1.25 -5.48 -28.04
C TYR A 294 0.29 -6.67 -28.07
N LEU A 295 -0.99 -6.46 -27.74
CA LEU A 295 -2.02 -7.50 -27.81
C LEU A 295 -2.17 -8.07 -29.23
N GLN A 296 -2.21 -7.21 -30.24
CA GLN A 296 -2.28 -7.64 -31.65
C GLN A 296 -1.05 -8.46 -32.08
N ASN A 297 0.15 -8.08 -31.62
CA ASN A 297 1.38 -8.81 -31.91
C ASN A 297 1.43 -10.17 -31.21
N LEU A 298 0.96 -10.25 -29.96
CA LEU A 298 0.82 -11.52 -29.24
C LEU A 298 -0.13 -12.48 -29.96
N GLU A 299 -1.31 -12.00 -30.37
CA GLU A 299 -2.28 -12.79 -31.14
C GLU A 299 -1.64 -13.34 -32.42
N LYS A 300 -0.92 -12.49 -33.16
CA LYS A 300 -0.19 -12.88 -34.37
C LYS A 300 0.88 -13.93 -34.09
N ASN A 301 1.65 -13.79 -33.01
CA ASN A 301 2.69 -14.74 -32.64
C ASN A 301 2.12 -16.08 -32.18
N ILE A 302 1.00 -16.08 -31.45
CA ILE A 302 0.25 -17.29 -31.10
C ILE A 302 -0.20 -17.99 -32.38
N ARG A 303 -0.73 -17.23 -33.35
CA ARG A 303 -1.14 -17.75 -34.66
C ARG A 303 0.02 -18.38 -35.43
N VAL A 304 1.22 -17.78 -35.40
CA VAL A 304 2.43 -18.37 -36.00
C VAL A 304 2.84 -19.67 -35.30
N LYS A 305 2.84 -19.70 -33.96
CA LYS A 305 3.15 -20.93 -33.20
C LYS A 305 2.15 -22.06 -33.43
N LEU A 306 0.88 -21.74 -33.71
CA LEU A 306 -0.13 -22.73 -34.09
C LEU A 306 0.17 -23.33 -35.46
N LEU A 307 0.67 -22.53 -36.42
CA LEU A 307 1.12 -23.01 -37.73
C LEU A 307 2.34 -23.94 -37.61
N GLU A 308 3.25 -23.69 -36.66
CA GLU A 308 4.43 -24.55 -36.40
C GLU A 308 4.09 -25.93 -35.82
N ARG A 309 2.91 -26.11 -35.20
CA ARG A 309 2.46 -27.38 -34.61
C ARG A 309 1.89 -28.39 -35.62
N GLY A 310 2.02 -28.14 -36.92
CA GLY A 310 1.57 -29.06 -37.97
C GLY A 310 0.10 -28.96 -38.34
N PHE A 311 -0.61 -27.92 -37.89
CA PHE A 311 -1.98 -27.60 -38.31
C PHE A 311 -2.02 -26.93 -39.69
N ILE A 312 -1.39 -27.59 -40.67
CA ILE A 312 -1.28 -27.13 -42.05
C ILE A 312 -1.78 -28.21 -43.01
N ALA A 313 -2.46 -27.79 -44.07
CA ALA A 313 -2.77 -28.64 -45.21
C ALA A 313 -1.52 -28.74 -46.10
N LYS A 314 -0.99 -29.95 -46.27
CA LYS A 314 0.27 -30.20 -47.00
C LYS A 314 0.05 -30.42 -48.50
N TYR A 315 -1.12 -30.90 -48.88
CA TYR A 315 -1.43 -31.29 -50.27
C TYR A 315 -2.26 -30.24 -51.00
N ASN A 316 -2.01 -30.13 -52.31
CA ASN A 316 -2.77 -29.34 -53.28
C ASN A 316 -3.37 -30.24 -54.34
N PHE A 317 -4.31 -29.72 -55.14
CA PHE A 317 -4.95 -30.50 -56.21
C PHE A 317 -3.94 -31.08 -57.21
N ASP A 318 -2.81 -30.40 -57.42
CA ASP A 318 -1.72 -30.85 -58.29
C ASP A 318 -1.00 -32.11 -57.76
N ASN A 319 -1.19 -32.45 -56.48
CA ASN A 319 -0.68 -33.70 -55.90
C ASN A 319 -1.61 -34.91 -56.16
N ILE A 320 -2.80 -34.70 -56.71
CA ILE A 320 -3.72 -35.77 -57.07
C ILE A 320 -3.38 -36.22 -58.49
N VAL A 321 -2.65 -37.33 -58.62
CA VAL A 321 -2.32 -37.91 -59.93
C VAL A 321 -3.53 -38.69 -60.46
N HIS A 322 -4.04 -38.33 -61.62
CA HIS A 322 -5.16 -39.02 -62.25
C HIS A 322 -5.09 -38.99 -63.78
N LYS A 323 -5.87 -39.88 -64.41
CA LYS A 323 -6.01 -39.97 -65.88
C LYS A 323 -7.47 -40.08 -66.33
N SER A 324 -8.39 -40.33 -65.41
CA SER A 324 -9.80 -40.52 -65.72
C SER A 324 -10.57 -39.19 -65.67
N ASN A 325 -11.51 -39.03 -66.60
CA ASN A 325 -12.37 -37.84 -66.66
C ASN A 325 -13.26 -37.72 -65.42
N GLN A 326 -13.58 -38.84 -64.75
CA GLN A 326 -14.36 -38.80 -63.51
C GLN A 326 -13.61 -38.10 -62.37
N ILE A 327 -12.29 -38.34 -62.21
CA ILE A 327 -11.51 -37.69 -61.16
C ILE A 327 -11.32 -36.21 -61.49
N GLU A 328 -11.10 -35.86 -62.76
CA GLU A 328 -11.01 -34.47 -63.21
C GLU A 328 -12.28 -33.69 -62.80
N ASN A 329 -13.47 -34.23 -63.12
CA ASN A 329 -14.75 -33.62 -62.73
C ASN A 329 -14.88 -33.47 -61.20
N CYS A 330 -14.38 -34.43 -60.41
CA CYS A 330 -14.37 -34.32 -58.96
C CYS A 330 -13.46 -33.18 -58.46
N ILE A 331 -12.28 -33.01 -59.07
CA ILE A 331 -11.34 -31.92 -58.75
C ILE A 331 -11.96 -30.56 -59.10
N GLU A 332 -12.58 -30.43 -60.27
CA GLU A 332 -13.25 -29.20 -60.67
C GLU A 332 -14.38 -28.81 -59.72
N ASN A 333 -15.21 -29.78 -59.33
CA ASN A 333 -16.26 -29.57 -58.32
C ASN A 333 -15.66 -29.15 -56.97
N ALA A 334 -14.61 -29.83 -56.50
CA ALA A 334 -13.95 -29.49 -55.25
C ALA A 334 -13.35 -28.07 -55.26
N LYS A 335 -12.74 -27.64 -56.37
CA LYS A 335 -12.26 -26.25 -56.59
C LYS A 335 -13.38 -25.21 -56.58
N LYS A 336 -14.59 -25.59 -57.02
CA LYS A 336 -15.77 -24.72 -56.97
C LYS A 336 -16.28 -24.58 -55.53
N TYR A 337 -16.38 -25.69 -54.79
CA TYR A 337 -16.90 -25.69 -53.43
C TYR A 337 -15.95 -25.05 -52.41
N SER A 338 -14.64 -25.12 -52.61
CA SER A 338 -13.64 -24.51 -51.71
C SER A 338 -13.76 -22.98 -51.56
N LYS A 339 -14.50 -22.31 -52.44
CA LYS A 339 -14.74 -20.86 -52.39
C LYS A 339 -15.89 -20.47 -51.45
N TYR A 340 -16.65 -21.43 -50.92
CA TYR A 340 -17.80 -21.20 -50.06
C TYR A 340 -17.52 -21.65 -48.63
N ASP A 341 -18.19 -21.01 -47.67
CA ASP A 341 -18.07 -21.31 -46.23
C ASP A 341 -19.01 -22.44 -45.75
N SER A 342 -19.65 -23.17 -46.67
CA SER A 342 -20.56 -24.27 -46.33
C SER A 342 -19.81 -25.57 -46.00
N PRO A 343 -20.32 -26.42 -45.09
CA PRO A 343 -19.75 -27.73 -44.83
C PRO A 343 -19.70 -28.60 -46.11
N ILE A 344 -18.59 -29.30 -46.32
CA ILE A 344 -18.38 -30.19 -47.47
C ILE A 344 -18.28 -31.63 -46.98
N LEU A 345 -19.15 -32.50 -47.49
CA LEU A 345 -19.09 -33.94 -47.27
C LEU A 345 -18.37 -34.61 -48.44
N ILE A 346 -17.28 -35.35 -48.16
CA ILE A 346 -16.55 -36.12 -49.16
C ILE A 346 -16.77 -37.60 -48.93
N GLU A 347 -17.45 -38.24 -49.88
CA GLU A 347 -17.79 -39.66 -49.81
C GLU A 347 -16.92 -40.50 -50.74
N GLY A 348 -16.69 -41.74 -50.34
CA GLY A 348 -15.98 -42.73 -51.14
C GLY A 348 -15.39 -43.86 -50.29
N PRO A 349 -14.99 -44.98 -50.90
CA PRO A 349 -14.39 -46.11 -50.20
C PRO A 349 -13.14 -45.74 -49.39
N SER A 350 -12.73 -46.61 -48.47
CA SER A 350 -11.46 -46.42 -47.75
C SER A 350 -10.28 -46.46 -48.73
N GLY A 351 -9.26 -45.63 -48.49
CA GLY A 351 -8.03 -45.63 -49.30
C GLY A 351 -8.07 -44.86 -50.62
N VAL A 352 -9.19 -44.26 -51.02
CA VAL A 352 -9.31 -43.52 -52.31
C VAL A 352 -8.71 -42.11 -52.32
N GLY A 353 -7.92 -41.74 -51.30
CA GLY A 353 -7.26 -40.43 -51.25
C GLY A 353 -8.14 -39.25 -50.83
N LYS A 354 -9.23 -39.47 -50.08
CA LYS A 354 -10.12 -38.41 -49.58
C LYS A 354 -9.37 -37.29 -48.86
N GLU A 355 -8.32 -37.63 -48.11
CA GLU A 355 -7.50 -36.65 -47.39
C GLU A 355 -6.79 -35.66 -48.33
N LEU A 356 -6.34 -36.12 -49.50
CA LEU A 356 -5.74 -35.24 -50.52
C LEU A 356 -6.76 -34.20 -50.99
N PHE A 357 -8.01 -34.61 -51.20
CA PHE A 357 -9.09 -33.68 -51.56
C PHE A 357 -9.38 -32.66 -50.45
N VAL A 358 -9.55 -33.10 -49.20
CA VAL A 358 -9.85 -32.19 -48.07
C VAL A 358 -8.76 -31.13 -47.90
N GLN A 359 -7.49 -31.54 -47.90
CA GLN A 359 -6.35 -30.61 -47.78
C GLN A 359 -6.26 -29.65 -48.97
N SER A 360 -6.49 -30.16 -50.19
CA SER A 360 -6.50 -29.35 -51.40
C SER A 360 -7.63 -28.32 -51.43
N ILE A 361 -8.81 -28.68 -50.92
CA ILE A 361 -9.95 -27.77 -50.75
C ILE A 361 -9.58 -26.62 -49.82
N HIS A 362 -8.99 -26.91 -48.66
CA HIS A 362 -8.53 -25.87 -47.73
C HIS A 362 -7.51 -24.92 -48.39
N ASN A 363 -6.49 -25.49 -49.04
CA ASN A 363 -5.41 -24.73 -49.66
C ASN A 363 -5.86 -23.88 -50.87
N TYR A 364 -6.90 -24.31 -51.58
CA TYR A 364 -7.49 -23.53 -52.68
C TYR A 364 -8.51 -22.48 -52.20
N GLY A 365 -9.06 -22.66 -51.00
CA GLY A 365 -10.11 -21.80 -50.44
C GLY A 365 -9.62 -20.48 -49.84
N SER A 366 -10.57 -19.67 -49.36
CA SER A 366 -10.31 -18.37 -48.70
C SER A 366 -9.55 -18.50 -47.38
N ARG A 367 -9.62 -19.68 -46.74
CA ARG A 367 -9.01 -19.99 -45.44
C ARG A 367 -7.62 -20.60 -45.53
N LYS A 368 -6.99 -20.67 -46.70
CA LYS A 368 -5.67 -21.30 -46.92
C LYS A 368 -4.52 -20.84 -46.01
N ASN A 369 -4.62 -19.65 -45.42
CA ASN A 369 -3.63 -19.08 -44.48
C ASN A 369 -4.09 -19.17 -43.01
N ARG A 370 -5.03 -20.07 -42.72
CA ARG A 370 -5.60 -20.33 -41.40
C ARG A 370 -5.30 -21.78 -41.01
N PRO A 371 -5.45 -22.16 -39.73
CA PRO A 371 -5.18 -23.53 -39.29
C PRO A 371 -6.03 -24.55 -40.05
N PHE A 372 -5.44 -25.70 -40.35
CA PHE A 372 -6.11 -26.88 -40.86
C PHE A 372 -5.93 -28.03 -39.86
N ILE A 373 -7.02 -28.60 -39.35
CA ILE A 373 -6.95 -29.69 -38.37
C ILE A 373 -7.68 -30.93 -38.90
N ALA A 374 -6.91 -31.96 -39.25
CA ALA A 374 -7.46 -33.27 -39.57
C ALA A 374 -7.68 -34.09 -38.30
N ILE A 375 -8.90 -34.64 -38.16
CA ILE A 375 -9.25 -35.54 -37.05
C ILE A 375 -9.68 -36.89 -37.62
N ASN A 376 -9.05 -37.96 -37.13
CA ASN A 376 -9.55 -39.31 -37.37
C ASN A 376 -10.52 -39.70 -36.24
N CYS A 377 -11.82 -39.55 -36.48
CA CYS A 377 -12.85 -39.88 -35.48
C CYS A 377 -12.82 -41.36 -35.05
N ALA A 378 -12.31 -42.28 -35.88
CA ALA A 378 -12.19 -43.69 -35.51
C ALA A 378 -11.06 -43.96 -34.50
N ALA A 379 -10.10 -43.05 -34.37
CA ALA A 379 -8.99 -43.17 -33.42
C ALA A 379 -9.34 -42.59 -32.04
N ILE A 380 -10.50 -41.93 -31.90
CA ILE A 380 -10.92 -41.31 -30.65
C ILE A 380 -11.96 -42.20 -29.97
N PRO A 381 -11.74 -42.64 -28.71
CA PRO A 381 -12.75 -43.37 -27.97
C PRO A 381 -14.06 -42.57 -27.86
N PRO A 382 -15.25 -43.19 -28.02
CA PRO A 382 -16.52 -42.49 -27.94
C PRO A 382 -16.71 -41.70 -26.64
N THR A 383 -16.15 -42.20 -25.54
CA THR A 383 -16.21 -41.55 -24.21
C THR A 383 -15.35 -40.28 -24.10
N LEU A 384 -14.41 -40.07 -25.02
CA LEU A 384 -13.49 -38.93 -25.01
C LEU A 384 -13.76 -37.93 -26.13
N ILE A 385 -14.62 -38.27 -27.11
CA ILE A 385 -14.81 -37.47 -28.32
C ILE A 385 -15.28 -36.05 -28.03
N GLU A 386 -16.15 -35.88 -27.05
CA GLU A 386 -16.66 -34.56 -26.65
C GLU A 386 -15.54 -33.70 -26.03
N SER A 387 -14.75 -34.29 -25.12
CA SER A 387 -13.63 -33.61 -24.47
C SER A 387 -12.48 -33.27 -25.44
N GLU A 388 -12.32 -34.03 -26.53
CA GLU A 388 -11.36 -33.74 -27.58
C GLU A 388 -11.86 -32.62 -28.50
N LEU A 389 -13.13 -32.67 -28.93
CA LEU A 389 -13.70 -31.67 -29.85
C LEU A 389 -13.89 -30.30 -29.20
N PHE A 390 -14.43 -30.28 -27.98
CA PHE A 390 -14.85 -29.05 -27.28
C PHE A 390 -13.90 -28.65 -26.14
N GLY A 391 -12.98 -29.51 -25.74
CA GLY A 391 -12.06 -29.24 -24.64
C GLY A 391 -12.72 -29.42 -23.27
N TYR A 392 -11.99 -29.05 -22.22
CA TYR A 392 -12.50 -29.03 -20.85
C TYR A 392 -11.71 -28.07 -19.97
N VAL A 393 -12.39 -27.54 -18.95
CA VAL A 393 -11.76 -26.72 -17.90
C VAL A 393 -11.14 -27.60 -16.80
N GLY A 394 -10.13 -27.07 -16.10
CA GLY A 394 -9.45 -27.81 -15.04
C GLY A 394 -10.42 -28.28 -13.95
N GLY A 395 -10.35 -29.57 -13.60
CA GLY A 395 -11.22 -30.16 -12.56
C GLY A 395 -12.61 -30.58 -13.02
N ALA A 396 -12.92 -30.55 -14.31
CA ALA A 396 -14.22 -30.95 -14.85
C ALA A 396 -14.61 -32.43 -14.56
N PHE A 397 -13.62 -33.31 -14.36
CA PHE A 397 -13.82 -34.71 -13.99
C PHE A 397 -12.59 -35.27 -13.25
N THR A 398 -12.75 -36.42 -12.59
CA THR A 398 -11.66 -37.14 -11.91
C THR A 398 -10.58 -37.55 -12.91
N GLY A 399 -9.40 -36.92 -12.85
CA GLY A 399 -8.29 -37.13 -13.80
C GLY A 399 -8.09 -36.01 -14.83
N ALA A 400 -8.95 -34.99 -14.85
CA ALA A 400 -8.74 -33.81 -15.68
C ALA A 400 -7.43 -33.09 -15.31
N LYS A 401 -6.66 -32.66 -16.32
CA LYS A 401 -5.47 -31.82 -16.08
C LYS A 401 -5.88 -30.53 -15.38
N LYS A 402 -5.12 -30.11 -14.36
CA LYS A 402 -5.37 -28.85 -13.63
C LYS A 402 -5.42 -27.62 -14.54
N SER A 403 -4.69 -27.64 -15.66
CA SER A 403 -4.66 -26.57 -16.64
C SER A 403 -5.83 -26.56 -17.62
N GLY A 404 -6.73 -27.56 -17.58
CA GLY A 404 -7.69 -27.80 -18.67
C GLY A 404 -7.01 -28.22 -19.98
N LYS A 405 -7.82 -28.30 -21.04
CA LYS A 405 -7.41 -28.58 -22.42
C LYS A 405 -8.32 -27.85 -23.40
N ALA A 406 -7.73 -27.10 -24.33
CA ALA A 406 -8.46 -26.46 -25.44
C ALA A 406 -9.02 -27.52 -26.40
N GLY A 407 -10.23 -27.28 -26.90
CA GLY A 407 -10.90 -28.18 -27.85
C GLY A 407 -10.36 -28.04 -29.27
N ILE A 408 -10.55 -29.07 -30.10
CA ILE A 408 -10.11 -29.02 -31.49
C ILE A 408 -10.83 -27.92 -32.29
N PHE A 409 -12.11 -27.64 -32.02
CA PHE A 409 -12.81 -26.53 -32.66
C PHE A 409 -12.21 -25.17 -32.31
N GLU A 410 -11.72 -25.01 -31.08
CA GLU A 410 -11.04 -23.79 -30.63
C GLU A 410 -9.67 -23.65 -31.32
N LEU A 411 -8.93 -24.75 -31.43
CA LEU A 411 -7.65 -24.77 -32.15
C LEU A 411 -7.82 -24.48 -33.65
N GLY A 412 -8.96 -24.88 -34.24
CA GLY A 412 -9.32 -24.66 -35.64
C GLY A 412 -9.99 -23.31 -35.92
N HIS A 413 -10.04 -22.39 -34.95
CA HIS A 413 -10.80 -21.15 -35.08
C HIS A 413 -10.38 -20.30 -36.29
N GLY A 414 -11.38 -19.92 -37.10
CA GLY A 414 -11.18 -19.18 -38.35
C GLY A 414 -10.53 -20.01 -39.48
N GLY A 415 -10.27 -21.30 -39.25
CA GLY A 415 -9.63 -22.27 -40.15
C GLY A 415 -10.60 -23.31 -40.71
N THR A 416 -10.10 -24.53 -40.90
CA THR A 416 -10.86 -25.69 -41.42
C THR A 416 -10.66 -26.91 -40.57
#